data_AF-X1PAK2-F1
#
_entry.id   AF-X1PAK2-F1
#
_cell.length_a   1.000
_cell.length_b   1.000
_cell.length_c   1.000
_cell.angle_alpha   90.00
_cell.angle_beta   90.00
_cell.angle_gamma   90.00
#
_symmetry.space_group_name_H-M   'P 1'
#
loop_
_entity.id
_entity.type
_entity.pdbx_description
1 polymer ?
#
loop_
_entity_poly.entity_id
_entity_poly.type
_entity_poly.pdbx_seq_one_letter_code
_entity_poly.pdbx_strand_id
1 'polypeptide(L)'
;MLANKIKKILAQREKQTIVPTNAPLAPAAVLLPLYEKEGEYYILLTKRTQKVEHHKGQISFPGGARHEQDRDLVDTALRETFEEIGVRPEDVEILGEGRMEMREALLYEKLPGSRVRCHTCQWQCTIGPGKLGVCRMYQNNDGVLYTLNYAEVSSVGVDPIEKKPLFHFFPGSLVYSLGTWGCNFHCKHCQNWQISCADPAFFGAVTDHLSA
;
A
#
# COMPACT_ATOMS: atom_id res chain seq x y z
N MET A 1 -6.25 -13.38 -22.33
CA MET A 1 -6.10 -13.98 -20.98
C MET A 1 -5.60 -12.91 -20.01
N LEU A 2 -6.11 -12.90 -18.77
CA LEU A 2 -5.82 -11.87 -17.77
C LEU A 2 -4.31 -11.78 -17.46
N ALA A 3 -3.61 -12.91 -17.38
CA ALA A 3 -2.16 -12.97 -17.19
C ALA A 3 -1.36 -12.10 -18.17
N ASN A 4 -1.68 -12.16 -19.48
CA ASN A 4 -1.02 -11.32 -20.50
C ASN A 4 -1.31 -9.82 -20.32
N LYS A 5 -2.52 -9.47 -19.86
CA LYS A 5 -2.88 -8.07 -19.54
C LYS A 5 -2.11 -7.59 -18.31
N ILE A 6 -1.99 -8.42 -17.28
CA ILE A 6 -1.20 -8.14 -16.07
C ILE A 6 0.27 -7.95 -16.44
N LYS A 7 0.88 -8.89 -17.17
CA LYS A 7 2.27 -8.76 -17.66
C LYS A 7 2.50 -7.45 -18.41
N LYS A 8 1.59 -7.08 -19.32
CA LYS A 8 1.70 -5.82 -20.07
C LYS A 8 1.65 -4.60 -19.16
N ILE A 9 0.79 -4.58 -18.16
CA ILE A 9 0.69 -3.49 -17.18
C ILE A 9 1.95 -3.41 -16.30
N LEU A 10 2.47 -4.56 -15.84
CA LEU A 10 3.66 -4.63 -14.99
C LEU A 10 4.96 -4.35 -15.76
N ALA A 11 5.02 -4.64 -17.05
CA ALA A 11 6.18 -4.33 -17.90
C ALA A 11 6.33 -2.84 -18.22
N GLN A 12 5.22 -2.08 -18.22
CA GLN A 12 5.21 -0.63 -18.51
C GLN A 12 5.66 0.24 -17.33
N ARG A 13 6.27 -0.39 -16.33
CA ARG A 13 6.37 0.15 -14.99
C ARG A 13 7.87 0.09 -14.62
N GLU A 14 8.50 1.22 -14.24
CA GLU A 14 9.89 1.28 -13.71
C GLU A 14 10.12 0.93 -12.22
N LYS A 15 11.00 -0.04 -11.92
CA LYS A 15 11.33 -0.46 -10.55
C LYS A 15 11.92 0.70 -9.73
N GLN A 16 11.33 0.99 -8.57
CA GLN A 16 11.88 1.94 -7.60
C GLN A 16 12.45 1.18 -6.40
N THR A 17 13.65 1.57 -5.97
CA THR A 17 14.27 1.03 -4.75
C THR A 17 14.02 2.02 -3.64
N ILE A 18 13.33 1.61 -2.57
CA ILE A 18 13.21 2.43 -1.37
C ILE A 18 14.58 2.42 -0.69
N VAL A 19 15.30 3.54 -0.78
CA VAL A 19 16.56 3.74 -0.07
C VAL A 19 16.23 4.41 1.27
N PRO A 20 16.34 3.71 2.40
CA PRO A 20 16.03 4.28 3.69
C PRO A 20 17.08 5.32 4.11
N THR A 21 16.61 6.40 4.71
CA THR A 21 17.39 7.60 5.06
C THR A 21 18.17 7.47 6.36
N ASN A 22 17.72 6.61 7.28
CA ASN A 22 18.21 6.59 8.66
C ASN A 22 18.71 5.22 9.18
N ALA A 23 18.55 4.13 8.43
CA ALA A 23 19.13 2.80 8.75
C ALA A 23 18.98 1.84 7.56
N PRO A 24 19.90 0.86 7.37
CA PRO A 24 19.71 -0.19 6.38
C PRO A 24 18.47 -1.04 6.74
N LEU A 25 17.48 -1.06 5.86
CA LEU A 25 16.33 -1.96 5.98
C LEU A 25 16.75 -3.38 5.66
N ALA A 26 16.23 -4.35 6.42
CA ALA A 26 16.36 -5.75 6.06
C ALA A 26 15.55 -6.02 4.79
N PRO A 27 16.19 -6.45 3.68
CA PRO A 27 15.47 -6.76 2.45
C PRO A 27 14.51 -7.93 2.68
N ALA A 28 13.29 -7.82 2.15
CA ALA A 28 12.26 -8.84 2.25
C ALA A 28 11.43 -8.85 0.96
N ALA A 29 10.80 -9.99 0.67
CA ALA A 29 9.95 -10.15 -0.49
C ALA A 29 8.74 -11.03 -0.17
N VAL A 30 7.60 -10.72 -0.81
CA VAL A 30 6.38 -11.51 -0.73
C VAL A 30 5.90 -11.87 -2.13
N LEU A 31 5.30 -13.04 -2.27
CA LEU A 31 4.62 -13.44 -3.50
C LEU A 31 3.12 -13.13 -3.37
N LEU A 32 2.53 -12.47 -4.38
CA LEU A 32 1.07 -12.38 -4.53
C LEU A 32 0.62 -13.46 -5.53
N PRO A 33 0.26 -14.66 -5.05
CA PRO A 33 -0.14 -15.76 -5.93
C PRO A 33 -1.52 -15.51 -6.52
N LEU A 34 -1.59 -15.52 -7.85
CA LEU A 34 -2.85 -15.54 -8.62
C LEU A 34 -3.08 -16.97 -9.10
N TYR A 35 -4.02 -17.66 -8.48
CA TYR A 35 -4.39 -19.04 -8.81
C TYR A 35 -5.61 -19.05 -9.72
N GLU A 36 -5.45 -19.56 -10.93
CA GLU A 36 -6.56 -19.73 -11.88
C GLU A 36 -7.23 -21.09 -11.67
N LYS A 37 -8.55 -21.09 -11.44
CA LYS A 37 -9.36 -22.29 -11.35
C LYS A 37 -10.69 -22.06 -12.05
N GLU A 38 -11.02 -22.93 -13.00
CA GLU A 38 -12.31 -22.89 -13.74
C GLU A 38 -12.56 -21.53 -14.45
N GLY A 39 -11.50 -20.85 -14.88
CA GLY A 39 -11.55 -19.55 -15.55
C GLY A 39 -11.63 -18.34 -14.62
N GLU A 40 -11.69 -18.56 -13.30
CA GLU A 40 -11.68 -17.51 -12.28
C GLU A 40 -10.32 -17.42 -11.59
N TYR A 41 -9.95 -16.22 -11.16
CA TYR A 41 -8.69 -15.96 -10.46
C TYR A 41 -8.91 -15.76 -8.97
N TYR A 42 -8.11 -16.46 -8.17
CA TYR A 42 -8.11 -16.40 -6.72
C TYR A 42 -6.77 -15.87 -6.22
N ILE A 43 -6.80 -15.09 -5.14
CA ILE A 43 -5.61 -14.71 -4.41
C ILE A 43 -5.46 -15.65 -3.22
N LEU A 44 -4.31 -16.31 -3.12
CA LEU A 44 -4.00 -17.16 -1.97
C LEU A 44 -3.34 -16.34 -0.86
N LEU A 45 -3.89 -16.44 0.35
CA LEU A 45 -3.39 -15.80 1.55
C LEU A 45 -3.01 -16.88 2.57
N THR A 46 -1.92 -16.64 3.31
CA THR A 46 -1.51 -17.50 4.42
C THR A 46 -2.02 -16.92 5.74
N LYS A 47 -2.33 -17.81 6.70
CA LYS A 47 -2.57 -17.41 8.09
C LYS A 47 -1.32 -17.77 8.88
N ARG A 48 -0.57 -16.77 9.33
CA ARG A 48 0.69 -16.99 10.05
C ARG A 48 0.45 -17.84 11.29
N THR A 49 1.34 -18.81 11.51
CA THR A 49 1.24 -19.72 12.66
C THR A 49 1.30 -18.94 13.99
N GLN A 50 0.82 -19.54 15.08
CA GLN A 50 0.87 -18.90 16.41
C GLN A 50 2.28 -18.88 17.03
N LYS A 51 3.28 -19.48 16.36
CA LYS A 51 4.61 -19.73 16.91
C LYS A 51 5.68 -18.70 16.50
N VAL A 52 5.39 -17.77 15.59
CA VAL A 52 6.34 -16.72 15.16
C VAL A 52 6.50 -15.61 16.20
N GLU A 53 7.68 -14.99 16.32
CA GLU A 53 7.95 -13.93 17.31
C GLU A 53 7.10 -12.68 17.10
N HIS A 54 6.80 -12.31 15.84
CA HIS A 54 6.00 -11.15 15.47
C HIS A 54 4.82 -11.53 14.53
N HIS A 55 3.71 -10.77 14.58
CA HIS A 55 2.55 -10.89 13.66
C HIS A 55 1.75 -12.23 13.73
N LYS A 56 1.61 -12.82 14.92
CA LYS A 56 0.88 -14.08 15.14
C LYS A 56 -0.58 -14.03 14.66
N GLY A 57 -1.00 -15.03 13.88
CA GLY A 57 -2.39 -15.20 13.44
C GLY A 57 -2.90 -14.22 12.39
N GLN A 58 -2.04 -13.31 11.90
CA GLN A 58 -2.38 -12.37 10.84
C GLN A 58 -2.49 -13.07 9.48
N ILE A 59 -3.33 -12.48 8.61
CA ILE A 59 -3.43 -12.88 7.21
C ILE A 59 -2.35 -12.14 6.43
N SER A 60 -1.54 -12.86 5.66
CA SER A 60 -0.43 -12.31 4.89
C SER A 60 -0.29 -12.99 3.54
N PHE A 61 0.49 -12.37 2.66
CA PHE A 61 1.07 -13.08 1.53
C PHE A 61 2.23 -13.97 2.01
N PRO A 62 2.49 -15.11 1.34
CA PRO A 62 3.69 -15.89 1.61
C PRO A 62 4.94 -15.08 1.27
N GLY A 63 5.94 -15.12 2.14
CA GLY A 63 7.15 -14.32 2.00
C GLY A 63 7.87 -14.05 3.31
N GLY A 64 9.06 -13.47 3.19
CA GLY A 64 9.97 -13.32 4.31
C GLY A 64 11.21 -12.50 3.99
N ALA A 65 12.16 -12.55 4.92
CA ALA A 65 13.42 -11.83 4.81
C ALA A 65 14.35 -12.50 3.79
N ARG A 66 15.15 -11.70 3.11
CA ARG A 66 16.17 -12.19 2.17
C ARG A 66 17.33 -12.83 2.93
N HIS A 67 17.77 -13.99 2.47
CA HIS A 67 18.97 -14.67 2.94
C HIS A 67 20.16 -14.40 2.01
N GLU A 68 21.39 -14.60 2.50
CA GLU A 68 22.61 -14.42 1.69
C GLU A 68 22.68 -15.37 0.48
N GLN A 69 22.04 -16.53 0.59
CA GLN A 69 21.98 -17.52 -0.49
C GLN A 69 20.95 -17.17 -1.58
N ASP A 70 20.03 -16.22 -1.31
CA ASP A 70 19.01 -15.81 -2.28
C ASP A 70 19.65 -14.93 -3.35
N ARG A 71 19.48 -15.35 -4.62
CA ARG A 71 20.06 -14.64 -5.78
C ARG A 71 19.51 -13.22 -5.90
N ASP A 72 18.20 -13.06 -5.71
CA ASP A 72 17.48 -11.79 -5.73
C ASP A 72 16.20 -11.87 -4.89
N LEU A 73 15.38 -10.81 -4.91
CA LEU A 73 14.12 -10.77 -4.16
C LEU A 73 13.02 -11.68 -4.73
N VAL A 74 13.09 -12.02 -6.03
CA VAL A 74 12.15 -12.99 -6.61
C VAL A 74 12.47 -14.38 -6.07
N ASP A 75 13.76 -14.74 -6.01
CA ASP A 75 14.26 -15.96 -5.41
C ASP A 75 13.86 -16.07 -3.93
N THR A 76 13.98 -14.98 -3.16
CA THR A 76 13.47 -14.89 -1.78
C THR A 76 11.98 -15.20 -1.70
N ALA A 77 11.14 -14.55 -2.51
CA ALA A 77 9.70 -14.76 -2.47
C ALA A 77 9.31 -16.20 -2.84
N LEU A 78 9.97 -16.79 -3.84
CA LEU A 78 9.72 -18.17 -4.27
C LEU A 78 10.16 -19.18 -3.20
N ARG A 79 11.34 -19.00 -2.59
CA ARG A 79 11.83 -19.85 -1.50
C ARG A 79 10.88 -19.82 -0.31
N GLU A 80 10.53 -18.63 0.17
CA GLU A 80 9.61 -18.47 1.30
C GLU A 80 8.23 -19.05 1.01
N THR A 81 7.72 -18.90 -0.22
CA THR A 81 6.45 -19.51 -0.63
C THR A 81 6.53 -21.04 -0.60
N PHE A 82 7.64 -21.62 -1.07
CA PHE A 82 7.83 -23.07 -0.98
C PHE A 82 7.92 -23.54 0.48
N GLU A 83 8.64 -22.82 1.33
CA GLU A 83 8.78 -23.14 2.76
C GLU A 83 7.45 -23.01 3.52
N GLU A 84 6.65 -21.96 3.25
CA GLU A 84 5.40 -21.71 3.96
C GLU A 84 4.23 -22.58 3.50
N ILE A 85 4.09 -22.81 2.18
CA ILE A 85 2.90 -23.46 1.60
C ILE A 85 3.20 -24.56 0.58
N GLY A 86 4.46 -24.88 0.31
CA GLY A 86 4.86 -26.00 -0.56
C GLY A 86 4.67 -25.77 -2.05
N VAL A 87 4.38 -24.54 -2.50
CA VAL A 87 4.29 -24.22 -3.93
C VAL A 87 5.70 -24.18 -4.49
N ARG A 88 6.00 -25.05 -5.45
CA ARG A 88 7.35 -25.17 -6.01
C ARG A 88 7.63 -24.01 -6.97
N PRO A 89 8.87 -23.50 -7.02
CA PRO A 89 9.24 -22.42 -7.93
C PRO A 89 8.91 -22.70 -9.40
N GLU A 90 9.05 -23.95 -9.86
CA GLU A 90 8.72 -24.36 -11.23
C GLU A 90 7.21 -24.31 -11.56
N ASP A 91 6.34 -24.31 -10.55
CA ASP A 91 4.89 -24.22 -10.71
C ASP A 91 4.42 -22.74 -10.75
N VAL A 92 5.34 -21.77 -10.64
CA VAL A 92 5.03 -20.34 -10.58
C VAL A 92 5.51 -19.61 -11.83
N GLU A 93 4.59 -18.96 -12.53
CA GLU A 93 4.91 -18.00 -13.58
C GLU A 93 4.98 -16.58 -12.99
N ILE A 94 6.17 -15.97 -12.99
CA ILE A 94 6.33 -14.57 -12.57
C ILE A 94 5.72 -13.64 -13.63
N LEU A 95 4.62 -12.99 -13.29
CA LEU A 95 3.94 -12.02 -14.15
C LEU A 95 4.58 -10.62 -14.07
N GLY A 96 5.29 -10.33 -12.97
CA GLY A 96 6.03 -9.09 -12.72
C GLY A 96 6.15 -8.80 -11.21
N GLU A 97 6.92 -7.77 -10.87
CA GLU A 97 7.11 -7.32 -9.49
C GLU A 97 6.15 -6.14 -9.16
N GLY A 98 5.55 -6.16 -7.97
CA GLY A 98 4.63 -5.12 -7.51
C GLY A 98 5.35 -3.83 -7.10
N ARG A 99 4.62 -2.70 -7.15
CA ARG A 99 5.06 -1.40 -6.64
C ARG A 99 4.21 -0.93 -5.45
N MET A 100 4.84 -0.25 -4.50
CA MET A 100 4.21 0.89 -3.84
C MET A 100 4.47 2.11 -4.73
N GLU A 101 3.49 2.48 -5.56
CA GLU A 101 3.65 3.58 -6.51
C GLU A 101 3.01 4.82 -5.91
N MET A 102 3.84 5.83 -5.61
CA MET A 102 3.33 7.18 -5.40
C MET A 102 2.66 7.62 -6.69
N ARG A 103 1.35 7.83 -6.65
CA ARG A 103 0.58 8.23 -7.82
C ARG A 103 0.48 9.74 -7.85
N GLU A 104 0.80 10.38 -8.98
CA GLU A 104 0.53 11.80 -9.13
C GLU A 104 -0.96 12.09 -8.84
N ALA A 105 -1.20 13.09 -8.00
CA ALA A 105 -2.53 13.50 -7.59
C ALA A 105 -3.28 14.10 -8.78
N LEU A 106 -4.57 13.77 -8.91
CA LEU A 106 -5.37 14.19 -10.05
C LEU A 106 -5.81 15.67 -9.96
N LEU A 107 -5.94 16.20 -8.74
CA LEU A 107 -6.61 17.47 -8.47
C LEU A 107 -5.66 18.44 -7.78
N TYR A 108 -4.78 19.09 -8.56
CA TYR A 108 -3.93 20.17 -8.08
C TYR A 108 -3.51 21.12 -9.20
N GLU A 109 -3.10 22.32 -8.84
CA GLU A 109 -2.44 23.27 -9.74
C GLU A 109 -0.99 23.52 -9.29
N LYS A 110 -0.11 23.76 -10.26
CA LYS A 110 1.28 24.16 -10.01
C LYS A 110 1.35 25.66 -9.75
N LEU A 111 2.14 26.06 -8.76
CA LEU A 111 2.34 27.44 -8.35
C LEU A 111 3.84 27.82 -8.47
N PRO A 112 4.17 29.13 -8.54
CA PRO A 112 5.56 29.57 -8.58
C PRO A 112 6.38 29.09 -7.37
N GLY A 113 7.65 28.72 -7.64
CA GLY A 113 8.61 28.25 -6.64
C GLY A 113 8.41 26.79 -6.23
N SER A 114 8.11 25.89 -7.19
CA SER A 114 7.83 24.46 -6.97
C SER A 114 6.75 24.19 -5.92
N ARG A 115 5.82 25.15 -5.73
CA ARG A 115 4.66 24.98 -4.85
C ARG A 115 3.51 24.38 -5.63
N VAL A 116 2.56 23.80 -4.91
CA VAL A 116 1.33 23.28 -5.49
C VAL A 116 0.14 23.69 -4.65
N ARG A 117 -1.04 23.85 -5.27
CA ARG A 117 -2.31 23.95 -4.55
C ARG A 117 -3.13 22.70 -4.81
N CYS A 118 -3.37 21.94 -3.75
CA CYS A 118 -4.18 20.73 -3.77
C CYS A 118 -5.67 21.10 -3.81
N HIS A 119 -6.48 20.45 -4.63
CA HIS A 119 -7.93 20.65 -4.74
C HIS A 119 -8.75 19.42 -4.33
N THR A 120 -8.12 18.39 -3.77
CA THR A 120 -8.81 17.15 -3.36
C THR A 120 -9.86 17.37 -2.27
N CYS A 121 -9.66 18.37 -1.39
CA CYS A 121 -10.63 18.69 -0.33
C CYS A 121 -10.70 20.19 -0.06
N GLN A 122 -11.61 20.58 0.83
CA GLN A 122 -11.93 21.98 1.12
C GLN A 122 -10.77 22.79 1.75
N TRP A 123 -9.75 22.13 2.29
CA TRP A 123 -8.57 22.82 2.80
C TRP A 123 -7.77 23.56 1.73
N GLN A 124 -7.88 23.11 0.48
CA GLN A 124 -7.15 23.65 -0.66
C GLN A 124 -5.68 23.97 -0.37
N CYS A 125 -4.97 23.03 0.26
CA CYS A 125 -3.65 23.28 0.84
C CYS A 125 -2.69 23.82 -0.21
N THR A 126 -1.97 24.91 0.12
CA THR A 126 -0.78 25.33 -0.62
C THR A 126 0.43 24.64 -0.01
N ILE A 127 1.06 23.73 -0.76
CA ILE A 127 2.07 22.81 -0.25
C ILE A 127 3.42 23.17 -0.87
N GLY A 128 4.42 23.43 -0.03
CA GLY A 128 5.80 23.68 -0.44
C GLY A 128 6.52 22.41 -0.91
N PRO A 129 7.62 22.51 -1.68
CA PRO A 129 8.40 21.35 -2.09
C PRO A 129 8.89 20.58 -0.86
N GLY A 130 8.82 19.24 -0.93
CA GLY A 130 9.12 18.30 0.16
C GLY A 130 8.09 18.28 1.29
N LYS A 131 7.03 19.09 1.24
CA LYS A 131 6.04 19.20 2.32
C LYS A 131 4.79 18.35 2.06
N LEU A 132 4.10 18.04 3.15
CA LEU A 132 2.84 17.32 3.15
C LEU A 132 1.65 18.27 3.20
N GLY A 133 0.53 17.83 2.64
CA GLY A 133 -0.77 18.43 2.91
C GLY A 133 -1.21 18.19 4.36
N VAL A 134 -2.21 18.95 4.81
CA VAL A 134 -2.78 18.85 6.17
C VAL A 134 -3.20 17.42 6.53
N CYS A 135 -3.77 16.71 5.54
CA CYS A 135 -4.21 15.32 5.72
C CYS A 135 -3.10 14.27 5.71
N ARG A 136 -1.85 14.67 5.40
CA ARG A 136 -0.66 13.82 5.26
C ARG A 136 -0.71 12.75 4.15
N MET A 137 -1.82 12.65 3.43
CA MET A 137 -1.97 11.72 2.29
C MET A 137 -1.29 12.21 1.01
N TYR A 138 -0.86 13.47 0.97
CA TYR A 138 -0.29 14.09 -0.23
C TYR A 138 1.04 14.76 0.08
N GLN A 139 2.04 14.53 -0.78
CA GLN A 139 3.35 15.19 -0.72
C GLN A 139 3.64 15.93 -2.01
N ASN A 140 4.14 17.16 -1.90
CA ASN A 140 4.66 17.87 -3.05
C ASN A 140 6.13 17.51 -3.25
N ASN A 141 6.44 16.80 -4.33
CA ASN A 141 7.80 16.50 -4.73
C ASN A 141 8.17 17.40 -5.91
N ASP A 142 8.87 18.49 -5.58
CA ASP A 142 9.38 19.51 -6.52
C ASP A 142 8.37 20.01 -7.58
N GLY A 143 7.19 20.42 -7.12
CA GLY A 143 6.14 20.97 -7.98
C GLY A 143 5.19 19.92 -8.57
N VAL A 144 5.34 18.66 -8.21
CA VAL A 144 4.39 17.58 -8.55
C VAL A 144 3.79 17.03 -7.26
N LEU A 145 2.46 17.06 -7.16
CA LEU A 145 1.76 16.53 -6.00
C LEU A 145 1.55 15.03 -6.16
N TYR A 146 1.96 14.22 -5.18
CA TYR A 146 1.77 12.78 -5.16
C TYR A 146 0.81 12.37 -4.05
N THR A 147 -0.04 11.37 -4.33
CA THR A 147 -0.85 10.62 -3.37
C THR A 147 -0.01 9.49 -2.79
N LEU A 148 0.19 9.54 -1.47
CA LEU A 148 1.06 8.62 -0.74
C LEU A 148 0.37 7.31 -0.33
N ASN A 149 -0.95 7.32 -0.18
CA ASN A 149 -1.73 6.17 0.28
C ASN A 149 -2.49 5.48 -0.87
N TYR A 150 -2.03 5.67 -2.11
CA TYR A 150 -2.71 5.15 -3.29
C TYR A 150 -2.71 3.61 -3.27
N ALA A 151 -3.90 3.03 -3.40
CA ALA A 151 -4.13 1.58 -3.34
C ALA A 151 -3.72 0.92 -2.01
N GLU A 152 -3.60 1.71 -0.93
CA GLU A 152 -3.29 1.20 0.41
C GLU A 152 -4.53 1.12 1.29
N VAL A 153 -4.67 0.01 2.02
CA VAL A 153 -5.76 -0.25 2.95
C VAL A 153 -5.19 -0.40 4.35
N SER A 154 -5.57 0.49 5.26
CA SER A 154 -5.18 0.43 6.68
C SER A 154 -6.19 -0.33 7.53
N SER A 155 -7.45 -0.43 7.08
CA SER A 155 -8.50 -1.14 7.79
C SER A 155 -9.57 -1.69 6.86
N VAL A 156 -10.11 -2.84 7.25
CA VAL A 156 -11.24 -3.50 6.59
C VAL A 156 -12.24 -3.93 7.64
N GLY A 157 -13.53 -3.86 7.33
CA GLY A 157 -14.57 -4.29 8.26
C GLY A 157 -15.90 -4.58 7.57
N VAL A 158 -16.60 -5.59 8.07
CA VAL A 158 -18.01 -5.84 7.74
C VAL A 158 -18.81 -5.47 8.97
N ASP A 159 -19.64 -4.44 8.85
CA ASP A 159 -20.50 -3.95 9.93
C ASP A 159 -21.95 -3.85 9.41
N PRO A 160 -22.97 -3.81 10.29
CA PRO A 160 -24.31 -3.38 9.90
C PRO A 160 -24.30 -1.97 9.30
N ILE A 161 -25.14 -1.74 8.29
CA ILE A 161 -25.22 -0.46 7.58
C ILE A 161 -25.58 0.71 8.51
N GLU A 162 -26.25 0.45 9.63
CA GLU A 162 -26.66 1.42 10.64
C GLU A 162 -25.49 2.11 11.35
N LYS A 163 -24.28 1.53 11.28
CA LYS A 163 -23.05 2.16 11.79
C LYS A 163 -22.55 3.28 10.87
N LYS A 164 -23.02 3.34 9.63
CA LYS A 164 -22.63 4.37 8.66
C LYS A 164 -23.55 5.59 8.79
N PRO A 165 -23.08 6.80 8.48
CA PRO A 165 -23.88 8.02 8.57
C PRO A 165 -24.88 8.13 7.41
N LEU A 166 -25.70 7.10 7.19
CA LEU A 166 -26.73 7.01 6.16
C LEU A 166 -28.08 6.74 6.81
N PHE A 167 -29.07 7.57 6.52
CA PHE A 167 -30.41 7.45 7.10
C PHE A 167 -31.31 6.59 6.21
N HIS A 168 -31.98 5.58 6.80
CA HIS A 168 -32.90 4.66 6.11
C HIS A 168 -32.31 3.99 4.85
N PHE A 169 -31.01 3.71 4.87
CA PHE A 169 -30.32 3.08 3.76
C PHE A 169 -30.16 1.58 4.00
N PHE A 170 -30.96 0.76 3.32
CA PHE A 170 -30.99 -0.71 3.41
C PHE A 170 -30.95 -1.31 4.83
N PRO A 171 -31.93 -1.01 5.71
CA PRO A 171 -31.92 -1.49 7.10
C PRO A 171 -31.72 -3.00 7.24
N GLY A 172 -30.89 -3.42 8.19
CA GLY A 172 -30.54 -4.81 8.47
C GLY A 172 -29.47 -5.42 7.56
N SER A 173 -29.00 -4.70 6.55
CA SER A 173 -27.94 -5.17 5.65
C SER A 173 -26.53 -5.00 6.22
N LEU A 174 -25.58 -5.76 5.66
CA LEU A 174 -24.15 -5.63 5.96
C LEU A 174 -23.45 -4.75 4.93
N VAL A 175 -22.45 -3.99 5.37
CA VAL A 175 -21.60 -3.16 4.52
C VAL A 175 -20.13 -3.54 4.67
N TYR A 176 -19.49 -3.81 3.53
CA TYR A 176 -18.05 -3.98 3.45
C TYR A 176 -17.36 -2.63 3.35
N SER A 177 -16.48 -2.33 4.30
CA SER A 177 -15.81 -1.05 4.43
C SER A 177 -14.32 -1.20 4.24
N LEU A 178 -13.73 -0.32 3.45
CA LEU A 178 -12.29 -0.17 3.29
C LEU A 178 -11.90 1.23 3.72
N GLY A 179 -10.88 1.32 4.58
CA GLY A 179 -10.28 2.56 5.02
C GLY A 179 -8.80 2.59 4.66
N THR A 180 -8.32 3.78 4.30
CA THR A 180 -6.90 4.08 4.17
C THR A 180 -6.45 4.97 5.33
N TRP A 181 -5.14 5.23 5.41
CA TRP A 181 -4.57 6.11 6.43
C TRP A 181 -4.55 7.58 5.97
N GLY A 182 -4.45 8.50 6.93
CA GLY A 182 -4.56 9.93 6.70
C GLY A 182 -6.00 10.45 6.68
N CYS A 183 -6.22 11.67 7.17
CA CYS A 183 -7.55 12.26 7.23
C CYS A 183 -7.48 13.79 7.11
N ASN A 184 -8.41 14.39 6.38
CA ASN A 184 -8.55 15.85 6.27
C ASN A 184 -9.34 16.48 7.43
N PHE A 185 -9.75 15.71 8.44
CA PHE A 185 -10.47 16.20 9.62
C PHE A 185 -9.56 16.16 10.85
N HIS A 186 -9.71 17.15 11.73
CA HIS A 186 -9.00 17.24 13.01
C HIS A 186 -9.95 17.06 14.19
N CYS A 187 -10.57 15.88 14.29
CA CYS A 187 -11.54 15.59 15.34
C CYS A 187 -10.86 15.57 16.72
N LYS A 188 -11.42 16.27 17.72
CA LYS A 188 -10.90 16.28 19.10
C LYS A 188 -10.90 14.89 19.77
N HIS A 189 -11.86 14.04 19.40
CA HIS A 189 -12.02 12.69 19.96
C HIS A 189 -12.00 11.63 18.86
N CYS A 190 -10.97 11.66 18.02
CA CYS A 190 -10.84 10.70 16.93
C CYS A 190 -10.57 9.28 17.48
N GLN A 191 -11.51 8.36 17.29
CA GLN A 191 -11.31 6.95 17.64
C GLN A 191 -10.25 6.27 16.75
N ASN A 192 -10.08 6.78 15.53
CA ASN A 192 -9.13 6.26 14.54
C ASN A 192 -7.82 7.07 14.48
N TRP A 193 -7.47 7.80 15.54
CA TRP A 193 -6.34 8.73 15.52
C TRP A 193 -5.01 8.08 15.12
N GLN A 194 -4.83 6.81 15.51
CA GLN A 194 -3.63 6.01 15.22
C GLN A 194 -3.38 5.80 13.73
N ILE A 195 -4.42 5.85 12.89
CA ILE A 195 -4.32 5.72 11.43
C ILE A 195 -4.55 7.05 10.70
N SER A 196 -5.44 7.91 11.24
CA SER A 196 -5.78 9.19 10.63
C SER A 196 -4.66 10.23 10.74
N CYS A 197 -3.87 10.16 11.81
CA CYS A 197 -2.80 11.12 12.12
C CYS A 197 -1.42 10.46 12.13
N ALA A 198 -1.31 9.24 11.61
CA ALA A 198 -0.04 8.53 11.50
C ALA A 198 0.96 9.36 10.69
N ASP A 199 2.24 9.18 11.02
CA ASP A 199 3.32 9.67 10.17
C ASP A 199 3.38 8.79 8.92
N PRO A 200 3.35 9.36 7.70
CA PRO A 200 3.51 8.56 6.48
C PRO A 200 4.81 7.74 6.44
N ALA A 201 5.85 8.13 7.19
CA ALA A 201 7.07 7.37 7.35
C ALA A 201 6.83 5.99 7.98
N PHE A 202 5.80 5.86 8.84
CA PHE A 202 5.38 4.57 9.40
C PHE A 202 4.94 3.58 8.32
N PHE A 203 4.41 4.08 7.19
CA PHE A 203 3.97 3.28 6.06
C PHE A 203 5.03 3.17 4.96
N GLY A 204 6.25 3.71 5.17
CA GLY A 204 7.29 3.75 4.14
C GLY A 204 6.96 4.67 2.96
N ALA A 205 5.98 5.57 3.12
CA ALA A 205 5.41 6.36 2.03
C ALA A 205 6.04 7.76 1.86
N VAL A 206 7.06 8.12 2.64
CA VAL A 206 7.79 9.39 2.49
C VAL A 206 9.05 9.14 1.68
N THR A 207 9.22 9.87 0.58
CA THR A 207 10.55 10.01 -0.03
C THR A 207 11.33 11.07 0.70
N ASP A 208 12.41 10.68 1.38
CA ASP A 208 13.48 11.60 1.70
C ASP A 208 14.30 11.88 0.44
N HIS A 209 13.72 12.72 -0.41
CA HIS A 209 14.49 13.53 -1.33
C HIS A 209 14.43 14.94 -0.79
N LEU A 210 15.40 15.26 0.08
CA LEU A 210 16.01 16.57 0.35
C LEU A 210 16.69 16.54 1.74
N SER A 211 17.71 15.71 1.88
CA SER A 211 18.84 15.97 2.77
C SER A 211 20.08 16.26 1.92
N ALA A 212 20.13 17.50 1.41
CA ALA A 212 21.35 18.17 0.97
C ALA A 212 21.27 19.63 1.45
#